data_AF-A0A6L6WS57-F1
#
_entry.id   AF-A0A6L6WS57-F1
#
_cell.length_a   1.000
_cell.length_b   1.000
_cell.length_c   1.000
_cell.angle_alpha   90.00
_cell.angle_beta   90.00
_cell.angle_gamma   90.00
#
_symmetry.space_group_name_H-M   'P 1'
#
loop_
_entity.id
_entity.type
_entity.pdbx_description
1 polymer ?
#
loop_
_entity_poly.entity_id
_entity_poly.type
_entity_poly.pdbx_seq_one_letter_code
_entity_poly.pdbx_strand_id
1 'polypeptide(L)'
;MTSVNNTDVEVDNEQFLKLCDRLSAYLLETRKRNLARALMGDDEFSNGMVGEDFTSFEQDLTRGLQLTPYDQLRIQSRVRNILRPSNS
;
A
#
# COMPACT_ATOMS: atom_id res chain seq x y z
N MET A 1 11.37 37.48 -24.05
CA MET A 1 10.62 36.20 -24.00
C MET A 1 11.47 35.21 -23.23
N THR A 2 11.20 35.03 -21.93
CA THR A 2 11.86 34.02 -21.11
C THR A 2 11.15 32.70 -21.32
N SER A 3 11.80 31.78 -22.03
CA SER A 3 11.32 30.41 -22.22
C SER A 3 11.37 29.70 -20.87
N VAL A 4 10.20 29.47 -20.27
CA VAL A 4 10.06 28.66 -19.06
C VAL A 4 10.21 27.21 -19.50
N ASN A 5 11.38 26.64 -19.26
CA ASN A 5 11.62 25.20 -19.43
C ASN A 5 10.85 24.47 -18.32
N ASN A 6 9.59 24.12 -18.60
CA ASN A 6 8.90 23.07 -17.85
C ASN A 6 9.66 21.78 -18.14
N THR A 7 10.61 21.46 -17.27
CA THR A 7 11.22 20.13 -17.23
C THR A 7 10.17 19.24 -16.61
N ASP A 8 9.21 18.80 -17.44
CA ASP A 8 8.36 17.66 -17.11
C ASP A 8 9.35 16.50 -16.92
N VAL A 9 9.64 16.21 -15.66
CA VAL A 9 10.50 15.08 -15.30
C VAL A 9 9.72 13.86 -15.72
N GLU A 10 10.06 13.33 -16.90
CA GLU A 10 9.62 12.01 -17.35
C GLU A 10 10.13 11.01 -16.31
N VAL A 11 9.28 10.72 -15.34
CA VAL A 11 9.48 9.61 -14.43
C VAL A 11 9.53 8.39 -15.32
N ASP A 12 10.65 7.66 -15.31
CA ASP A 12 10.80 6.41 -16.05
C ASP A 12 9.59 5.52 -15.73
N ASN A 13 8.71 5.40 -16.73
CA ASN A 13 7.42 4.76 -16.57
C ASN A 13 7.60 3.28 -16.20
N GLU A 14 8.69 2.64 -16.64
CA GLU A 14 8.99 1.27 -16.27
C GLU A 14 9.37 1.16 -14.78
N GLN A 15 10.22 2.06 -14.29
CA GLN A 15 10.60 2.08 -12.88
C GLN A 15 9.43 2.43 -11.96
N PHE A 16 8.56 3.34 -12.39
CA PHE A 16 7.32 3.69 -11.69
C PHE A 16 6.40 2.48 -11.53
N LEU A 17 6.12 1.77 -12.62
CA LEU A 17 5.26 0.58 -12.60
C LEU A 17 5.86 -0.52 -11.71
N LYS A 18 7.16 -0.82 -11.87
CA LYS A 18 7.85 -1.82 -11.02
C LYS A 18 7.76 -1.50 -9.53
N LEU A 19 7.90 -0.23 -9.14
CA LEU A 19 7.78 0.17 -7.74
C LEU A 19 6.33 0.12 -7.23
N CYS A 20 5.37 0.50 -8.06
CA CYS A 20 3.94 0.36 -7.74
C CYS A 20 3.59 -1.11 -7.48
N ASP A 21 4.05 -2.03 -8.32
CA ASP A 21 3.81 -3.46 -8.19
C ASP A 21 4.46 -4.01 -6.90
N ARG A 22 5.72 -3.64 -6.64
CA ARG A 22 6.43 -4.08 -5.42
C ARG A 22 5.75 -3.59 -4.14
N LEU A 23 5.34 -2.32 -4.09
CA LEU A 23 4.64 -1.77 -2.92
C LEU A 23 3.25 -2.35 -2.75
N SER A 24 2.54 -2.61 -3.86
CA SER A 24 1.26 -3.31 -3.86
C SER A 24 1.39 -4.70 -3.25
N ALA A 25 2.33 -5.50 -3.75
CA ALA A 25 2.59 -6.84 -3.22
C ALA A 25 2.99 -6.81 -1.74
N TYR A 26 3.87 -5.89 -1.34
CA TYR A 26 4.28 -5.74 0.05
C TYR A 26 3.11 -5.42 0.98
N LEU A 27 2.21 -4.52 0.58
CA LEU A 27 1.04 -4.15 1.38
C LEU A 27 0.07 -5.32 1.53
N LEU A 28 -0.18 -6.07 0.44
CA LEU A 28 -1.00 -7.28 0.47
C LEU A 28 -0.44 -8.33 1.44
N GLU A 29 0.86 -8.63 1.34
CA GLU A 29 1.51 -9.60 2.22
C GLU A 29 1.55 -9.14 3.68
N THR A 30 1.67 -7.84 3.92
CA THR A 30 1.61 -7.29 5.28
C THR A 30 0.21 -7.41 5.86
N ARG A 31 -0.84 -7.14 5.07
CA ARG A 31 -2.23 -7.36 5.50
C ARG A 31 -2.50 -8.82 5.84
N LYS A 32 -2.02 -9.76 5.00
CA LYS A 32 -2.13 -11.21 5.28
C LYS A 32 -1.47 -11.59 6.60
N ARG A 33 -0.25 -11.14 6.82
CA ARG A 33 0.50 -11.44 8.06
C ARG A 33 -0.17 -10.85 9.29
N ASN A 34 -0.66 -9.61 9.21
CA ASN A 34 -1.35 -8.98 10.34
C ASN A 34 -2.65 -9.70 10.67
N LEU A 35 -3.43 -10.09 9.64
CA LEU A 35 -4.64 -10.87 9.83
C LEU A 35 -4.33 -12.24 10.46
N ALA A 36 -3.29 -12.94 10.01
CA ALA A 36 -2.88 -14.20 10.60
C ALA A 36 -2.47 -14.05 12.08
N ARG A 37 -1.74 -12.99 12.42
CA ARG A 37 -1.37 -12.67 13.82
C ARG A 37 -2.59 -12.40 14.69
N ALA A 38 -3.52 -11.60 14.18
CA ALA A 38 -4.77 -11.31 14.86
C ALA A 38 -5.55 -12.60 15.16
N LEU A 39 -5.72 -13.47 14.17
CA LEU A 39 -6.40 -14.76 14.36
C LEU A 39 -5.70 -15.70 15.35
N MET A 40 -4.37 -15.64 15.45
CA MET A 40 -3.60 -16.42 16.44
C MET A 40 -3.63 -15.79 17.85
N GLY A 41 -4.16 -14.59 18.01
CA GLY A 41 -4.01 -13.82 19.25
C GLY A 41 -2.55 -13.44 19.55
N ASP A 42 -1.71 -13.37 18.52
CA ASP A 42 -0.30 -12.94 18.61
C ASP A 42 -0.16 -11.49 18.13
N ASP A 43 -1.02 -10.62 18.67
CA ASP A 43 -1.01 -9.19 18.44
C ASP A 43 -1.34 -8.40 19.73
N GLU A 44 -1.20 -7.08 19.63
CA GLU A 44 -1.41 -6.13 20.73
C GLU A 44 -2.88 -6.09 21.21
N PHE A 45 -3.80 -6.68 20.44
CA PHE A 45 -5.25 -6.63 20.65
C PHE A 45 -5.84 -8.00 21.06
N SER A 46 -5.00 -9.02 21.22
CA SER A 46 -5.36 -10.40 21.54
C SER A 46 -6.29 -10.59 22.74
N ASN A 47 -6.21 -9.72 23.74
CA ASN A 47 -7.08 -9.75 24.92
C ASN A 47 -8.45 -9.06 24.72
N GLY A 48 -8.67 -8.42 23.57
CA GLY A 48 -9.84 -7.60 23.28
C GLY A 48 -10.76 -8.15 22.20
N MET A 49 -10.43 -9.29 21.57
CA MET A 49 -11.26 -9.85 20.51
C MET A 49 -12.60 -10.35 21.04
N VAL A 50 -13.68 -9.82 20.47
CA VAL A 50 -15.06 -10.25 20.71
C VAL A 50 -15.61 -11.00 19.50
N GLY A 51 -16.70 -11.75 19.68
CA GLY A 51 -17.31 -12.57 18.62
C GLY A 51 -17.66 -11.78 17.33
N GLU A 52 -17.90 -10.48 17.45
CA GLU A 52 -18.19 -9.57 16.32
C GLU A 52 -16.96 -9.29 15.44
N ASP A 53 -15.74 -9.36 16.01
CA ASP A 53 -14.50 -9.19 15.26
C ASP A 53 -14.28 -10.32 14.26
N PHE A 54 -14.74 -11.54 14.58
CA PHE A 54 -14.71 -12.68 13.65
C PHE A 54 -15.55 -12.46 12.39
N THR A 55 -16.65 -11.72 12.47
CA THR A 55 -17.47 -11.38 11.28
C THR A 55 -16.71 -10.42 10.37
N SER A 56 -15.98 -9.45 10.95
CA SER A 56 -15.11 -8.55 10.20
C SER A 56 -13.93 -9.32 9.58
N PHE A 57 -13.32 -10.26 10.32
CA PHE A 57 -12.26 -11.12 9.79
C PHE A 57 -12.72 -12.02 8.66
N GLU A 58 -13.91 -12.62 8.76
CA GLU A 58 -14.50 -13.42 7.70
C GLU A 58 -14.75 -12.57 6.45
N GLN A 59 -15.23 -11.33 6.61
CA GLN A 59 -15.38 -10.40 5.49
C GLN A 59 -14.04 -10.01 4.86
N ASP A 60 -13.00 -9.77 5.66
CA ASP A 60 -11.65 -9.44 5.19
C ASP A 60 -10.99 -10.62 4.46
N LEU A 61 -11.25 -11.86 4.92
CA LEU A 61 -10.86 -13.09 4.23
C LEU A 61 -11.63 -13.28 2.92
N THR A 62 -12.96 -13.06 2.94
CA THR A 62 -13.87 -13.32 1.82
C THR A 62 -13.73 -12.31 0.70
N ARG A 63 -13.61 -11.02 1.03
CA ARG A 63 -13.35 -9.95 0.03
C ARG A 63 -11.93 -10.01 -0.52
N GLY A 64 -11.09 -10.83 0.10
CA GLY A 64 -9.66 -10.85 -0.12
C GLY A 64 -9.04 -9.56 0.38
N LEU A 65 -7.79 -9.63 0.77
CA LEU A 65 -7.02 -8.49 1.27
C LEU A 65 -6.67 -7.51 0.15
N GLN A 66 -7.60 -7.24 -0.78
CA GLN A 66 -7.44 -6.46 -1.98
C GLN A 66 -7.02 -5.03 -1.65
N LEU A 67 -6.34 -4.41 -2.61
CA LEU A 67 -6.00 -3.01 -2.53
C LEU A 67 -7.23 -2.18 -2.92
N THR A 68 -7.58 -1.23 -2.05
CA THR A 68 -8.62 -0.25 -2.36
C THR A 68 -8.11 0.75 -3.40
N PRO A 69 -9.00 1.47 -4.11
CA PRO A 69 -8.58 2.59 -4.97
C PRO A 69 -7.75 3.63 -4.21
N TYR A 70 -8.05 3.85 -2.92
CA TYR A 70 -7.30 4.75 -2.07
C TYR A 70 -5.87 4.24 -1.78
N ASP A 71 -5.69 2.94 -1.58
CA ASP A 71 -4.36 2.34 -1.42
C ASP A 71 -3.51 2.56 -2.67
N GLN A 72 -4.10 2.37 -3.84
CA GLN A 72 -3.42 2.59 -5.12
C GLN A 72 -2.94 4.04 -5.27
N LEU A 73 -3.79 5.03 -4.94
CA LEU A 73 -3.41 6.44 -4.97
C LEU A 73 -2.24 6.75 -4.02
N ARG A 74 -2.26 6.18 -2.81
CA ARG A 74 -1.17 6.35 -1.84
C ARG A 74 0.14 5.71 -2.30
N ILE A 75 0.06 4.52 -2.90
CA ILE A 75 1.21 3.83 -3.49
C ILE A 75 1.82 4.69 -4.59
N GLN A 76 1.02 5.14 -5.55
CA GLN A 76 1.50 5.99 -6.65
C GLN A 76 2.12 7.29 -6.14
N SER A 77 1.49 7.98 -5.18
CA SER A 77 2.05 9.18 -4.55
C SER A 77 3.40 8.92 -3.90
N ARG A 78 3.52 7.79 -3.16
CA ARG A 78 4.78 7.39 -2.54
C ARG A 78 5.87 7.07 -3.57
N VAL A 79 5.54 6.37 -4.66
CA VAL A 79 6.49 6.08 -5.74
C VAL A 79 6.97 7.37 -6.40
N ARG A 80 6.08 8.32 -6.70
CA ARG A 80 6.46 9.63 -7.23
C ARG A 80 7.44 10.36 -6.31
N ASN A 81 7.24 10.29 -5.00
CA ASN A 81 8.16 10.89 -4.03
C ASN A 81 9.52 10.19 -3.97
N ILE A 82 9.56 8.85 -4.13
CA ILE A 82 10.81 8.07 -4.18
C ILE A 82 11.62 8.38 -5.44
N LEU A 83 10.94 8.49 -6.58
CA LEU A 83 11.55 8.74 -7.88
C LEU A 83 11.82 10.21 -8.14
N ARG A 84 11.36 11.11 -7.27
CA ARG A 84 11.62 12.53 -7.40
C ARG A 84 13.14 12.75 -7.37
N PRO A 85 13.74 13.38 -8.40
CA PRO A 85 15.16 13.69 -8.38
C PRO A 85 15.48 14.52 -7.14
N SER A 86 16.53 14.13 -6.43
CA SER A 86 17.06 14.92 -5.33
C SER A 86 17.65 16.17 -5.94
N ASN A 87 17.01 17.33 -5.78
CA ASN A 87 17.58 18.61 -6.16
C ASN A 87 18.93 18.73 -5.44
N SER A 88 20.03 18.59 -6.19
CA SER A 88 21.40 18.88 -5.77
C SER A 88 21.76 20.29 -6.23
#